data_AF-A0A3M1T6A0-F1
#
_entry.id   AF-A0A3M1T6A0-F1
#
_cell.length_a   1.000
_cell.length_b   1.000
_cell.length_c   1.000
_cell.angle_alpha   90.00
_cell.angle_beta   90.00
_cell.angle_gamma   90.00
#
_symmetry.space_group_name_H-M   'P 1'
#
loop_
_entity.id
_entity.type
_entity.pdbx_description
1 polymer ?
#
loop_
_entity_poly.entity_id
_entity_poly.type
_entity_poly.pdbx_seq_one_letter_code
_entity_poly.pdbx_strand_id
1 'polypeptide(L)' 'TGLGLSISYQIVVETHGGRLEWESIVDRGTEFSIEIPQKQLT' A
#
# COMPACT_ATOMS: atom_id res chain seq x y z
N THR A 1 -17.21 -1.56 4.89
CA THR A 1 -16.73 -1.32 6.27
C THR A 1 -15.42 -0.54 6.34
N GLY A 2 -14.72 -0.18 5.25
CA GLY A 2 -13.53 0.70 5.30
C GLY A 2 -12.28 0.11 5.95
N LEU A 3 -12.40 -1.02 6.65
CA LEU A 3 -11.34 -1.64 7.45
C LEU A 3 -10.12 -2.10 6.63
N GLY A 4 -10.33 -2.55 5.39
CA GLY A 4 -9.24 -3.11 4.58
C GLY A 4 -8.14 -2.09 4.29
N LEU A 5 -8.52 -0.90 3.83
CA LEU A 5 -7.56 0.15 3.46
C LEU A 5 -6.84 0.72 4.68
N SER A 6 -7.55 0.89 5.81
CA SER A 6 -6.95 1.37 7.05
C SER A 6 -5.92 0.37 7.62
N ILE A 7 -6.22 -0.93 7.56
CA ILE A 7 -5.27 -1.98 7.98
C ILE A 7 -4.06 -2.00 7.04
N SER A 8 -4.28 -1.91 5.73
CA SER A 8 -3.18 -1.84 4.76
C SER A 8 -2.29 -0.61 4.98
N TYR A 9 -2.85 0.55 5.30
CA TYR A 9 -2.06 1.75 5.59
C TYR A 9 -1.21 1.59 6.86
N GLN A 10 -1.82 1.08 7.95
CA GLN A 10 -1.12 0.81 9.20
C GLN A 10 0.06 -0.17 9.00
N ILE A 11 -0.14 -1.21 8.19
CA ILE A 11 0.91 -2.21 7.94
C ILE A 11 1.99 -1.62 7.01
N VAL A 12 1.61 -1.13 5.84
CA VAL A 12 2.57 -0.73 4.80
C VAL A 12 3.29 0.56 5.18
N VAL A 13 2.55 1.61 5.55
CA VAL A 13 3.11 2.95 5.76
C VAL A 13 3.65 3.07 7.18
N GLU A 14 2.83 2.81 8.19
CA GLU A 14 3.22 3.07 9.57
C GLU A 14 4.23 2.03 10.10
N THR A 15 4.00 0.74 9.85
CA THR A 15 4.85 -0.32 10.40
C THR A 15 6.13 -0.53 9.60
N HIS A 16 6.04 -0.56 8.26
CA HIS A 16 7.19 -0.86 7.41
C HIS A 16 7.90 0.37 6.84
N GLY A 17 7.34 1.58 7.03
CA GLY A 17 7.87 2.79 6.40
C GLY A 17 7.79 2.76 4.87
N GLY A 18 6.86 1.97 4.34
CA GLY A 18 6.61 1.83 2.91
C GLY A 18 5.62 2.84 2.37
N ARG A 19 5.16 2.60 1.14
CA ARG A 19 4.21 3.47 0.42
C ARG A 19 3.07 2.62 -0.13
N LEU A 20 1.85 3.14 0.02
CA LEU A 20 0.62 2.54 -0.51
C LEU A 20 -0.05 3.58 -1.41
N GLU A 21 -0.20 3.25 -2.69
CA GLU A 21 -0.84 4.09 -3.69
C GLU A 21 -1.89 3.31 -4.48
N TRP A 22 -2.76 4.04 -5.17
CA TRP A 22 -3.72 3.43 -6.07
C TRP A 22 -4.03 4.33 -7.26
N GLU A 23 -4.29 3.68 -8.39
CA GLU A 23 -4.84 4.31 -9.58
C GLU A 23 -6.17 3.63 -9.89
N SER A 24 -7.24 4.43 -10.00
CA SER A 24 -8.57 3.93 -10.36
C SER A 24 -8.98 4.53 -11.69
N ILE A 25 -9.34 3.67 -12.63
CA ILE A 25 -9.82 4.08 -13.94
C ILE A 25 -11.23 3.53 -14.12
N VAL A 26 -12.15 4.45 -14.42
CA VAL A 26 -13.56 4.12 -14.70
C VAL A 26 -13.63 3.04 -15.78
N ASP A 27 -14.46 2.03 -15.54
CA ASP A 27 -14.66 0.85 -16.40
C ASP A 27 -13.43 -0.04 -16.63
N ARG A 28 -12.31 0.19 -15.93
CA ARG A 28 -11.11 -0.67 -15.97
C ARG A 28 -10.67 -1.23 -14.62
N GLY A 29 -11.20 -0.69 -13.53
CA GLY A 29 -10.93 -1.16 -12.19
C GLY A 29 -9.92 -0.29 -11.45
N THR A 30 -9.35 -0.82 -10.37
CA THR A 30 -8.40 -0.11 -9.50
C THR A 30 -7.17 -0.97 -9.31
N GLU A 31 -6.00 -0.37 -9.53
CA GLU A 31 -4.70 -0.96 -9.21
C GLU A 31 -4.18 -0.37 -7.91
N PHE A 32 -3.62 -1.22 -7.06
CA PHE A 32 -2.96 -0.82 -5.82
C PHE A 32 -1.47 -1.16 -5.92
N SER A 33 -0.62 -0.19 -5.60
CA SER A 33 0.83 -0.33 -5.60
C SER A 33 1.34 -0.25 -4.17
N ILE A 34 2.19 -1.22 -3.78
CA ILE A 34 2.80 -1.30 -2.45
C ILE A 34 4.31 -1.34 -2.62
N GLU A 35 5.00 -0.38 -2.00
CA GLU A 35 6.46 -0.33 -1.93
C GLU A 35 6.91 -0.53 -0.49
N ILE A 36 7.90 -1.39 -0.27
CA ILE A 36 8.49 -1.65 1.04
C ILE A 36 10.01 -1.44 0.96
N PRO A 37 10.63 -0.65 1.86
CA PRO A 37 12.06 -0.45 1.86
C PRO A 37 12.80 -1.78 2.08
N GLN A 38 13.74 -2.12 1.20
CA GLN A 38 14.64 -3.24 1.44
C GLN A 38 15.75 -2.81 2.39
N LYS A 39 15.85 -3.43 3.56
CA LYS A 39 17.08 -3.39 4.34
C LYS A 39 18.05 -4.38 3.72
N GLN A 40 19.03 -3.87 2.99
CA GLN A 40 20.14 -4.69 2.52
C GLN A 40 20.97 -5.08 3.75
N LEU A 41 20.93 -6.36 4.12
CA LEU A 41 21.87 -6.91 5.10
C LEU A 41 23.22 -7.05 4.39
N THR A 42 24.11 -6.09 4.63
CA THR A 42 25.56 -6.22 4.35
C THR A 42 26.22 -7.14 5.36
#